data_AF-A0A0G9MX67-F1
#
_entry.id   AF-A0A0G9MX67-F1
#
_cell.length_a   1.000
_cell.length_b   1.000
_cell.length_c   1.000
_cell.angle_alpha   90.00
_cell.angle_beta   90.00
_cell.angle_gamma   90.00
#
_symmetry.space_group_name_H-M   'P 1'
#
loop_
_entity.id
_entity.type
_entity.pdbx_description
1 polymer ?
#
loop_
_entity_poly.entity_id
_entity_poly.type
_entity_poly.pdbx_seq_one_letter_code
_entity_poly.pdbx_strand_id
1 'polypeptide(L)'
;MKVREFEHFLAIDWSGAQGARHKAIAVAVAHAGGGPPVLVQRDRGWSRAEVLDVLTEALPDNSLVGLDLGIALPFADRGAYFPGWDRSPADAKALWSLVESTCAADEHLGATSFVDHPEASAHFRRHGAREGAAFEGGRGRFRVTEREQEALGCKPTSNFNLVGASQVGKSSLTGMRVLHALAGRLPVWPVDPLPHTGSVVVEIYTTIAAMAAGRSPSRSKMRSFEELNAALAALGSPPVPGEGAIDDHASDALITAAWLRVAADDAALWSPAAMTPQIARTEGWTFGVP
;
A
#
# COMPACT_ATOMS: atom_id res chain seq x y z
N MET A 1 15.33 20.21 -6.00
CA MET A 1 16.52 19.33 -6.08
C MET A 1 15.98 17.92 -6.04
N LYS A 2 16.22 17.08 -7.06
CA LYS A 2 15.70 15.71 -7.09
C LYS A 2 16.29 14.94 -5.91
N VAL A 3 15.45 14.25 -5.14
CA VAL A 3 15.90 13.41 -4.02
C VAL A 3 16.69 12.23 -4.56
N ARG A 4 16.18 11.62 -5.64
CA ARG A 4 16.76 10.45 -6.26
C ARG A 4 16.17 10.22 -7.66
N GLU A 5 16.98 9.69 -8.57
CA GLU A 5 16.51 9.24 -9.89
C GLU A 5 16.18 7.74 -9.91
N PHE A 6 14.97 7.43 -10.35
CA PHE A 6 14.49 6.07 -10.62
C PHE A 6 14.25 5.90 -12.12
N GLU A 7 14.41 4.67 -12.63
CA GLU A 7 14.21 4.36 -14.04
C GLU A 7 12.81 3.78 -14.30
N HIS A 8 12.30 3.00 -13.34
CA HIS A 8 11.03 2.32 -13.41
C HIS A 8 10.13 2.71 -12.23
N PHE A 9 8.85 2.89 -12.49
CA PHE A 9 7.84 3.25 -11.50
C PHE A 9 6.72 2.24 -11.55
N LEU A 10 6.67 1.36 -10.55
CA LEU A 10 5.67 0.30 -10.47
C LEU A 10 4.60 0.71 -9.45
N ALA A 11 3.33 0.54 -9.80
CA ALA A 11 2.23 0.62 -8.86
C ALA A 11 1.49 -0.70 -8.81
N ILE A 12 1.27 -1.18 -7.59
CA ILE A 12 0.60 -2.45 -7.31
C ILE A 12 -0.61 -2.14 -6.44
N ASP A 13 -1.79 -2.20 -7.04
CA ASP A 13 -3.04 -2.26 -6.29
C ASP A 13 -3.15 -3.63 -5.64
N TRP A 14 -3.42 -3.68 -4.34
CA TRP A 14 -3.28 -4.89 -3.51
C TRP A 14 -4.63 -5.41 -3.02
N SER A 15 -4.71 -6.75 -2.89
CA SER A 15 -5.90 -7.41 -2.36
C SER A 15 -5.60 -8.23 -1.11
N GLY A 16 -6.30 -7.89 -0.03
CA GLY A 16 -6.38 -8.69 1.19
C GLY A 16 -7.43 -9.81 1.14
N ALA A 17 -8.04 -10.08 -0.01
CA ALA A 17 -9.05 -11.13 -0.13
C ALA A 17 -8.46 -12.52 0.15
N GLN A 18 -9.31 -13.45 0.56
CA GLN A 18 -8.97 -14.87 0.66
C GLN A 18 -8.94 -15.51 -0.73
N GLY A 19 -8.10 -16.52 -0.92
CA GLY A 19 -7.98 -17.28 -2.16
C GLY A 19 -6.58 -17.25 -2.77
N ALA A 20 -6.38 -18.09 -3.78
CA ALA A 20 -5.09 -18.26 -4.44
C ALA A 20 -4.74 -17.16 -5.43
N ARG A 21 -5.75 -16.56 -6.08
CA ARG A 21 -5.60 -15.57 -7.15
C ARG A 21 -6.64 -14.46 -7.03
N HIS A 22 -6.24 -13.27 -7.42
CA HIS A 22 -7.01 -12.04 -7.23
C HIS A 22 -7.04 -11.25 -8.53
N LYS A 23 -8.26 -11.01 -9.05
CA LYS A 23 -8.47 -10.04 -10.14
C LYS A 23 -8.28 -8.60 -9.64
N ALA A 24 -8.49 -8.38 -8.34
CA ALA A 24 -8.30 -7.12 -7.65
C ALA A 24 -6.85 -6.84 -7.23
N ILE A 25 -5.88 -7.57 -7.81
CA ILE A 25 -4.47 -7.17 -7.78
C ILE A 25 -4.11 -6.75 -9.20
N ALA A 26 -3.67 -5.50 -9.35
CA ALA A 26 -3.27 -4.93 -10.62
C ALA A 26 -1.85 -4.40 -10.50
N VAL A 27 -1.02 -4.65 -11.51
CA VAL A 27 0.38 -4.21 -11.56
C VAL A 27 0.57 -3.38 -12.81
N ALA A 28 1.01 -2.14 -12.65
CA ALA A 28 1.35 -1.25 -13.76
C ALA A 28 2.76 -0.72 -13.62
N VAL A 29 3.39 -0.42 -14.75
CA VAL A 29 4.75 0.15 -14.82
C VAL A 29 4.79 1.38 -15.72
N ALA A 30 5.48 2.42 -15.29
CA ALA A 30 5.88 3.56 -16.13
C ALA A 30 7.40 3.66 -16.18
N HIS A 31 7.93 4.12 -17.31
CA HIS A 31 9.37 4.31 -17.51
C HIS A 31 9.73 5.81 -17.41
N ALA A 32 10.90 6.11 -16.86
CA ALA A 32 11.42 7.47 -16.69
C ALA A 32 11.63 8.18 -18.03
N GLY A 33 12.05 7.46 -19.06
CA GLY A 33 12.23 7.96 -20.43
C GLY A 33 10.95 8.35 -21.16
N GLY A 34 9.78 8.18 -20.54
CA GLY A 34 8.48 8.56 -21.10
C GLY A 34 7.65 7.37 -21.58
N GLY A 35 6.68 7.65 -22.45
CA GLY A 35 5.67 6.68 -22.88
C GLY A 35 4.50 6.53 -21.87
N PRO A 36 3.41 5.89 -22.30
CA PRO A 36 2.27 5.61 -21.43
C PRO A 36 2.63 4.55 -20.38
N PRO A 37 2.00 4.58 -19.19
CA PRO A 37 2.10 3.46 -18.26
C PRO A 37 1.51 2.19 -18.90
N VAL A 38 2.05 1.03 -18.54
CA VAL A 38 1.65 -0.26 -19.11
C VAL A 38 1.13 -1.15 -18.00
N LEU A 39 -0.06 -1.73 -18.19
CA LEU A 39 -0.61 -2.74 -17.29
C LEU A 39 0.02 -4.10 -17.59
N VAL A 40 0.54 -4.77 -16.56
CA VAL A 40 1.08 -6.12 -16.68
C VAL A 40 -0.07 -7.13 -16.65
N GLN A 41 -0.40 -7.67 -17.81
CA GLN A 41 -1.54 -8.56 -18.01
C GLN A 41 -1.32 -9.96 -17.41
N ARG A 42 -2.36 -10.52 -16.77
CA ARG A 42 -2.42 -11.91 -16.29
C ARG A 42 -3.83 -12.47 -16.48
N ASP A 43 -3.96 -13.52 -17.29
CA ASP A 43 -5.27 -14.10 -17.65
C ASP A 43 -6.12 -14.56 -16.45
N ARG A 44 -5.48 -14.98 -15.35
CA ARG A 44 -6.16 -15.52 -14.17
C ARG A 44 -6.04 -14.62 -12.93
N GLY A 45 -5.67 -13.35 -13.12
CA GLY A 45 -5.30 -12.44 -12.04
C GLY A 45 -3.99 -12.87 -11.34
N TRP A 46 -3.54 -12.05 -10.42
CA TRP A 46 -2.29 -12.27 -9.69
C TRP A 46 -2.51 -13.06 -8.41
N SER A 47 -1.58 -13.96 -8.09
CA SER A 47 -1.38 -14.42 -6.72
C SER A 47 -0.41 -13.49 -6.00
N ARG A 48 -0.51 -13.40 -4.67
CA ARG A 48 0.45 -12.65 -3.86
C ARG A 48 1.87 -13.22 -3.97
N ALA A 49 2.00 -14.53 -4.17
CA ALA A 49 3.28 -15.19 -4.40
C ALA A 49 3.92 -14.76 -5.73
N GLU A 50 3.16 -14.69 -6.82
CA GLU A 50 3.67 -14.18 -8.10
C GLU A 50 4.11 -12.71 -8.00
N VAL A 51 3.42 -11.89 -7.21
CA VAL A 51 3.89 -10.51 -6.96
C VAL A 51 5.20 -10.52 -6.17
N LEU A 52 5.30 -11.33 -5.11
CA LEU A 52 6.54 -11.49 -4.35
C LEU A 52 7.70 -11.93 -5.26
N ASP A 53 7.49 -12.94 -6.10
CA ASP A 53 8.48 -13.44 -7.06
C ASP A 53 8.93 -12.34 -8.03
N VAL A 54 8.02 -11.48 -8.49
CA VAL A 54 8.39 -10.30 -9.30
C VAL A 54 9.27 -9.36 -8.49
N LEU A 55 8.87 -9.02 -7.26
CA LEU A 55 9.63 -8.09 -6.42
C LEU A 55 11.01 -8.61 -6.03
N THR A 56 11.22 -9.93 -6.01
CA THR A 56 12.49 -10.53 -5.60
C THR A 56 13.38 -11.02 -6.73
N GLU A 57 12.80 -11.48 -7.84
CA GLU A 57 13.55 -12.16 -8.92
C GLU A 57 13.48 -11.44 -10.27
N ALA A 58 12.44 -10.64 -10.52
CA ALA A 58 12.17 -10.07 -11.85
C ALA A 58 11.95 -8.55 -11.85
N LEU A 59 12.20 -7.88 -10.72
CA LEU A 59 12.03 -6.44 -10.58
C LEU A 59 13.12 -5.75 -11.41
N PRO A 60 12.79 -4.84 -12.32
CA PRO A 60 13.80 -4.05 -13.00
C PRO A 60 14.66 -3.29 -11.98
N ASP A 61 15.94 -3.16 -12.27
CA ASP A 61 16.84 -2.37 -11.43
C ASP A 61 16.35 -0.91 -11.35
N ASN A 62 16.72 -0.26 -10.24
CA ASN A 62 16.41 1.15 -9.98
C ASN A 62 14.91 1.50 -10.08
N SER A 63 14.06 0.63 -9.52
CA SER A 63 12.60 0.79 -9.47
C SER A 63 12.11 1.50 -8.20
N LEU A 64 11.15 2.41 -8.34
CA LEU A 64 10.27 2.85 -7.25
C LEU A 64 8.98 2.04 -7.30
N VAL A 65 8.69 1.26 -6.27
CA VAL A 65 7.52 0.37 -6.21
C VAL A 65 6.53 0.88 -5.17
N GLY A 66 5.34 1.31 -5.60
CA GLY A 66 4.22 1.61 -4.72
C GLY A 66 3.33 0.39 -4.48
N LEU A 67 3.07 0.05 -3.21
CA LEU A 67 2.08 -0.95 -2.80
C LEU A 67 0.86 -0.28 -2.15
N ASP A 68 -0.35 -0.49 -2.67
CA ASP A 68 -1.60 0.05 -2.09
C ASP A 68 -2.10 -0.80 -0.90
N LEU A 69 -1.33 -0.77 0.18
CA LEU A 69 -1.60 -1.49 1.44
C LEU A 69 -0.96 -0.76 2.62
N GLY A 70 -1.52 -0.92 3.82
CA GLY A 70 -0.87 -0.38 5.02
C GLY A 70 0.33 -1.23 5.44
N ILE A 71 1.52 -0.62 5.54
CA ILE A 71 2.74 -1.35 5.90
C ILE A 71 2.87 -1.60 7.41
N ALA A 72 2.05 -0.96 8.26
CA ALA A 72 2.02 -1.23 9.70
C ALA A 72 0.62 -0.99 10.30
N LEU A 73 0.50 -1.22 11.61
CA LEU A 73 -0.69 -0.89 12.41
C LEU A 73 -0.45 0.42 13.20
N PRO A 74 -1.51 1.09 13.68
CA PRO A 74 -1.40 2.20 14.63
C PRO A 74 -0.54 1.86 15.85
N PHE A 75 0.40 2.75 16.20
CA PHE A 75 1.34 2.59 17.31
C PHE A 75 1.45 3.86 18.16
N ALA A 76 1.62 5.02 17.54
CA ALA A 76 1.98 6.28 18.21
C ALA A 76 0.93 6.77 19.21
N ASP A 77 -0.34 6.44 18.97
CA ASP A 77 -1.46 6.83 19.82
C ASP A 77 -1.48 6.14 21.19
N ARG A 78 -0.96 4.91 21.29
CA ARG A 78 -0.94 4.10 22.53
C ARG A 78 0.45 3.60 22.93
N GLY A 79 1.47 3.89 22.14
CA GLY A 79 2.84 3.39 22.34
C GLY A 79 3.01 1.89 22.08
N ALA A 80 2.04 1.24 21.42
CA ALA A 80 2.06 -0.19 21.08
C ALA A 80 1.05 -0.49 19.96
N TYR A 81 1.31 -1.50 19.13
CA TYR A 81 0.30 -1.99 18.18
C TYR A 81 -0.89 -2.62 18.90
N PHE A 82 -0.62 -3.44 19.92
CA PHE A 82 -1.60 -4.17 20.69
C PHE A 82 -1.42 -3.89 22.20
N PRO A 83 -1.97 -2.77 22.72
CA PRO A 83 -1.82 -2.41 24.12
C PRO A 83 -2.35 -3.50 25.06
N GLY A 84 -1.57 -3.85 26.08
CA GLY A 84 -1.88 -4.91 27.05
C GLY A 84 -1.41 -6.31 26.64
N TRP A 85 -0.90 -6.48 25.42
CA TRP A 85 -0.28 -7.74 25.00
C TRP A 85 1.24 -7.69 25.22
N ASP A 86 1.77 -8.52 26.11
CA ASP A 86 3.21 -8.56 26.45
C ASP A 86 4.13 -8.83 25.25
N ARG A 87 3.61 -9.47 24.20
CA ARG A 87 4.36 -9.75 22.95
C ARG A 87 4.07 -8.73 21.85
N SER A 88 3.52 -7.56 22.18
CA SER A 88 3.29 -6.50 21.21
C SER A 88 4.62 -6.12 20.54
N PRO A 89 4.71 -6.12 19.20
CA PRO A 89 5.94 -5.79 18.50
C PRO A 89 6.40 -4.35 18.77
N ALA A 90 7.71 -4.14 18.83
CA ALA A 90 8.30 -2.83 19.11
C ALA A 90 8.40 -1.91 17.87
N ASP A 91 8.37 -2.48 16.67
CA ASP A 91 8.50 -1.77 15.39
C ASP A 91 7.86 -2.56 14.24
N ALA A 92 7.87 -1.97 13.04
CA ALA A 92 7.17 -2.52 11.88
C ALA A 92 7.76 -3.87 11.44
N LYS A 93 9.08 -4.04 11.49
CA LYS A 93 9.73 -5.31 11.11
C LYS A 93 9.39 -6.43 12.08
N ALA A 94 9.37 -6.14 13.39
CA ALA A 94 8.94 -7.07 14.41
C ALA A 94 7.44 -7.43 14.24
N LEU A 95 6.61 -6.48 13.82
CA LEU A 95 5.20 -6.73 13.49
C LEU A 95 5.07 -7.66 12.27
N TRP A 96 5.83 -7.43 11.21
CA TRP A 96 5.81 -8.29 10.02
C TRP A 96 6.23 -9.72 10.38
N SER A 97 7.27 -9.88 11.20
CA SER A 97 7.73 -11.19 11.70
C SER A 97 6.69 -11.88 12.58
N LEU A 98 5.98 -11.15 13.44
CA LEU A 98 4.88 -11.70 14.24
C LEU A 98 3.72 -12.19 13.34
N VAL A 99 3.34 -11.40 12.34
CA VAL A 99 2.28 -11.78 11.39
C VAL A 99 2.69 -13.01 10.59
N GLU A 100 3.92 -13.05 10.06
CA GLU A 100 4.42 -14.20 9.29
C GLU A 100 4.47 -15.47 10.15
N SER A 101 5.10 -15.41 11.33
CA SER A 101 5.22 -16.60 12.19
C SER A 101 3.87 -17.15 12.64
N THR A 102 2.87 -16.29 12.85
CA THR A 102 1.51 -16.72 13.17
C THR A 102 0.79 -17.34 11.97
N CYS A 103 1.07 -16.83 10.77
CA CYS A 103 0.42 -17.24 9.51
C CYS A 103 1.24 -18.25 8.69
N ALA A 104 2.30 -18.86 9.24
CA ALA A 104 3.21 -19.70 8.48
C ALA A 104 2.52 -20.88 7.76
N ALA A 105 1.44 -21.41 8.36
CA ALA A 105 0.62 -22.48 7.78
C ALA A 105 -0.53 -21.96 6.90
N ASP A 106 -0.77 -20.65 6.84
CA ASP A 106 -1.80 -20.08 5.98
C ASP A 106 -1.34 -20.09 4.53
N GLU A 107 -2.13 -20.76 3.69
CA GLU A 107 -1.92 -20.81 2.24
C GLU A 107 -2.00 -19.41 1.60
N HIS A 108 -1.36 -19.28 0.44
CA HIS A 108 -1.50 -18.12 -0.46
C HIS A 108 -1.12 -16.77 0.17
N LEU A 109 -0.17 -16.75 1.10
CA LEU A 109 0.17 -15.54 1.88
C LEU A 109 -1.06 -14.93 2.57
N GLY A 110 -2.01 -15.78 2.98
CA GLY A 110 -3.18 -15.39 3.76
C GLY A 110 -2.81 -14.96 5.19
N ALA A 111 -3.75 -14.32 5.88
CA ALA A 111 -3.55 -13.86 7.25
C ALA A 111 -4.69 -14.28 8.20
N THR A 112 -5.38 -15.37 7.87
CA THR A 112 -6.53 -15.87 8.64
C THR A 112 -6.13 -16.22 10.07
N SER A 113 -5.00 -16.89 10.26
CA SER A 113 -4.52 -17.28 11.59
C SER A 113 -4.25 -16.09 12.50
N PHE A 114 -3.70 -14.99 11.96
CA PHE A 114 -3.48 -13.77 12.75
C PHE A 114 -4.79 -13.01 13.03
N VAL A 115 -5.72 -12.99 12.07
CA VAL A 115 -7.04 -12.38 12.26
C VAL A 115 -7.82 -13.04 13.40
N ASP A 116 -7.71 -14.35 13.56
CA ASP A 116 -8.37 -15.12 14.62
C ASP A 116 -7.45 -15.41 15.83
N HIS A 117 -6.24 -14.84 15.88
CA HIS A 117 -5.33 -15.00 17.00
C HIS A 117 -5.96 -14.49 18.31
N PRO A 118 -5.85 -15.22 19.44
CA PRO A 118 -6.53 -14.88 20.70
C PRO A 118 -6.32 -13.43 21.16
N GLU A 119 -5.08 -12.97 21.17
CA GLU A 119 -4.70 -11.60 21.59
C GLU A 119 -5.00 -10.56 20.50
N ALA A 120 -4.44 -10.71 19.29
CA ALA A 120 -4.61 -9.72 18.21
C ALA A 120 -6.08 -9.48 17.85
N SER A 121 -6.92 -10.50 17.91
CA SER A 121 -8.33 -10.39 17.55
C SER A 121 -9.16 -9.51 18.48
N ALA A 122 -8.65 -9.22 19.70
CA ALA A 122 -9.24 -8.23 20.60
C ALA A 122 -9.17 -6.80 20.03
N HIS A 123 -8.28 -6.53 19.09
CA HIS A 123 -8.09 -5.21 18.48
C HIS A 123 -8.76 -5.06 17.11
N PHE A 124 -9.30 -6.13 16.53
CA PHE A 124 -9.86 -6.11 15.18
C PHE A 124 -11.38 -5.99 15.17
N ARG A 125 -11.91 -5.27 14.17
CA ARG A 125 -13.31 -5.44 13.74
C ARG A 125 -13.36 -6.49 12.63
N ARG A 126 -14.03 -7.60 12.88
CA ARG A 126 -14.14 -8.77 12.00
C ARG A 126 -15.57 -9.02 11.54
N HIS A 127 -15.71 -9.86 10.51
CA HIS A 127 -17.00 -10.21 9.92
C HIS A 127 -17.91 -10.92 10.93
N GLY A 128 -19.22 -10.84 10.70
CA GLY A 128 -20.23 -11.45 11.58
C GLY A 128 -20.40 -10.71 12.91
N ALA A 129 -20.32 -9.38 12.90
CA ALA A 129 -20.43 -8.52 14.10
C ALA A 129 -19.41 -8.82 15.21
N ARG A 130 -18.28 -9.44 14.86
CA ARG A 130 -17.18 -9.74 15.77
C ARG A 130 -16.27 -8.53 15.92
N GLU A 131 -16.60 -7.62 16.82
CA GLU A 131 -15.72 -6.51 17.21
C GLU A 131 -14.95 -6.86 18.48
N GLY A 132 -13.63 -6.79 18.42
CA GLY A 132 -12.77 -7.00 19.58
C GLY A 132 -12.92 -5.88 20.60
N ALA A 133 -12.80 -6.21 21.88
CA ALA A 133 -13.03 -5.27 22.99
C ALA A 133 -12.09 -4.05 22.97
N ALA A 134 -10.91 -4.17 22.35
CA ALA A 134 -9.91 -3.12 22.20
C ALA A 134 -9.92 -2.44 20.82
N PHE A 135 -10.95 -2.67 19.98
CA PHE A 135 -11.15 -1.91 18.73
C PHE A 135 -11.64 -0.47 19.02
N GLU A 136 -12.23 -0.23 20.20
CA GLU A 136 -12.67 1.10 20.68
C GLU A 136 -13.79 1.75 19.85
N GLY A 137 -14.50 0.98 19.02
CA GLY A 137 -15.62 1.44 18.20
C GLY A 137 -15.24 2.40 17.07
N GLY A 138 -16.24 3.05 16.47
CA GLY A 138 -16.04 4.05 15.41
C GLY A 138 -15.29 3.51 14.19
N ARG A 139 -14.21 4.19 13.79
CA ARG A 139 -13.32 3.77 12.68
C ARG A 139 -12.08 3.00 13.15
N GLY A 140 -11.92 2.76 14.45
CA GLY A 140 -10.71 2.20 15.04
C GLY A 140 -9.58 3.23 15.16
N ARG A 141 -8.42 2.76 15.64
CA ARG A 141 -7.19 3.55 15.80
C ARG A 141 -6.55 3.85 14.44
N PHE A 142 -5.90 4.99 14.29
CA PHE A 142 -5.20 5.41 13.07
C PHE A 142 -3.72 5.62 13.34
N ARG A 143 -2.86 5.29 12.37
CA ARG A 143 -1.49 5.80 12.31
C ARG A 143 -1.54 7.31 12.07
N VAL A 144 -0.43 7.97 12.36
CA VAL A 144 -0.26 9.40 12.07
C VAL A 144 -0.47 9.68 10.58
N THR A 145 0.04 8.81 9.68
CA THR A 145 -0.13 9.01 8.24
C THR A 145 -1.60 9.01 7.81
N GLU A 146 -2.49 8.22 8.43
CA GLU A 146 -3.92 8.28 8.10
C GLU A 146 -4.56 9.60 8.55
N ARG A 147 -4.10 10.20 9.66
CA ARG A 147 -4.57 11.53 10.09
C ARG A 147 -4.17 12.61 9.09
N GLU A 148 -2.95 12.54 8.58
CA GLU A 148 -2.49 13.47 7.55
C GLU A 148 -3.21 13.24 6.20
N GLN A 149 -3.52 11.99 5.84
CA GLN A 149 -4.39 11.70 4.70
C GLN A 149 -5.79 12.35 4.86
N GLU A 150 -6.37 12.33 6.07
CA GLU A 150 -7.63 13.05 6.36
C GLU A 150 -7.50 14.56 6.16
N ALA A 151 -6.38 15.14 6.57
CA ALA A 151 -6.10 16.56 6.38
C ALA A 151 -6.01 16.95 4.88
N LEU A 152 -5.58 16.02 4.03
CA LEU A 152 -5.63 16.16 2.56
C LEU A 152 -7.04 15.97 1.96
N GLY A 153 -8.03 15.60 2.77
CA GLY A 153 -9.40 15.34 2.34
C GLY A 153 -9.68 13.88 1.92
N CYS A 154 -8.72 12.96 2.12
CA CYS A 154 -8.96 11.53 1.94
C CYS A 154 -9.89 10.98 3.03
N LYS A 155 -10.39 9.77 2.82
CA LYS A 155 -11.26 9.05 3.78
C LYS A 155 -10.66 7.70 4.16
N PRO A 156 -9.51 7.67 4.87
CA PRO A 156 -8.91 6.43 5.28
C PRO A 156 -9.78 5.65 6.25
N THR A 157 -9.46 4.36 6.32
CA THR A 157 -10.04 3.40 7.24
C THR A 157 -8.91 2.78 8.06
N SER A 158 -9.18 2.40 9.30
CA SER A 158 -8.15 1.82 10.16
C SER A 158 -7.67 0.48 9.61
N ASN A 159 -6.37 0.22 9.73
CA ASN A 159 -5.79 -1.10 9.48
C ASN A 159 -6.26 -2.17 10.49
N PHE A 160 -6.96 -1.79 11.57
CA PHE A 160 -7.65 -2.74 12.44
C PHE A 160 -9.06 -3.14 11.93
N ASN A 161 -9.60 -2.45 10.91
CA ASN A 161 -10.92 -2.76 10.37
C ASN A 161 -10.81 -3.79 9.24
N LEU A 162 -11.37 -4.98 9.46
CA LEU A 162 -11.31 -6.12 8.54
C LEU A 162 -12.65 -6.41 7.82
N VAL A 163 -13.58 -5.46 7.89
CA VAL A 163 -14.93 -5.58 7.32
C VAL A 163 -15.30 -4.42 6.41
N GLY A 164 -16.27 -4.69 5.53
CA GLY A 164 -16.86 -3.71 4.62
C GLY A 164 -16.06 -3.53 3.34
N ALA A 165 -16.55 -2.62 2.49
CA ALA A 165 -15.94 -2.30 1.21
C ALA A 165 -14.51 -1.71 1.35
N SER A 166 -14.18 -1.16 2.51
CA SER A 166 -12.87 -0.57 2.84
C SER A 166 -12.04 -1.45 3.78
N GLN A 167 -12.05 -2.78 3.59
CA GLN A 167 -11.30 -3.74 4.43
C GLN A 167 -9.77 -3.68 4.22
N VAL A 168 -9.18 -2.50 4.45
CA VAL A 168 -7.75 -2.25 4.31
C VAL A 168 -6.93 -3.08 5.29
N GLY A 169 -7.45 -3.43 6.47
CA GLY A 169 -6.66 -4.20 7.44
C GLY A 169 -6.27 -5.60 6.97
N LYS A 170 -7.09 -6.30 6.18
CA LYS A 170 -6.67 -7.58 5.58
C LYS A 170 -5.62 -7.38 4.49
N SER A 171 -5.76 -6.28 3.73
CA SER A 171 -4.77 -5.86 2.74
C SER A 171 -3.41 -5.68 3.42
N SER A 172 -3.39 -4.91 4.51
CA SER A 172 -2.21 -4.67 5.35
C SER A 172 -1.61 -5.96 5.90
N LEU A 173 -2.38 -6.83 6.57
CA LEU A 173 -1.84 -8.06 7.16
C LEU A 173 -1.24 -9.02 6.13
N THR A 174 -1.89 -9.19 4.99
CA THR A 174 -1.37 -10.05 3.91
C THR A 174 -0.16 -9.40 3.20
N GLY A 175 -0.15 -8.07 3.10
CA GLY A 175 0.99 -7.29 2.65
C GLY A 175 2.20 -7.44 3.57
N MET A 176 2.00 -7.39 4.89
CA MET A 176 3.09 -7.56 5.88
C MET A 176 3.83 -8.90 5.73
N ARG A 177 3.15 -9.97 5.30
CA ARG A 177 3.82 -11.24 4.98
C ARG A 177 4.76 -11.11 3.78
N VAL A 178 4.35 -10.37 2.74
CA VAL A 178 5.22 -10.04 1.60
C VAL A 178 6.38 -9.16 2.05
N LEU A 179 6.12 -8.09 2.81
CA LEU A 179 7.17 -7.20 3.32
C LEU A 179 8.19 -7.94 4.18
N HIS A 180 7.75 -8.90 5.01
CA HIS A 180 8.64 -9.78 5.75
C HIS A 180 9.56 -10.59 4.82
N ALA A 181 9.02 -11.16 3.73
CA ALA A 181 9.79 -11.93 2.76
C ALA A 181 10.76 -11.06 1.93
N LEU A 182 10.53 -9.74 1.84
CA LEU A 182 11.43 -8.78 1.21
C LEU A 182 12.58 -8.33 2.12
N ALA A 183 12.54 -8.63 3.41
CA ALA A 183 13.52 -8.18 4.38
C ALA A 183 14.95 -8.58 3.96
N GLY A 184 15.85 -7.61 3.91
CA GLY A 184 17.25 -7.80 3.48
C GLY A 184 17.45 -7.92 1.97
N ARG A 185 16.38 -7.91 1.17
CA ARG A 185 16.43 -8.00 -0.30
C ARG A 185 15.99 -6.70 -0.99
N LEU A 186 14.89 -6.10 -0.53
CA LEU A 186 14.31 -4.88 -1.09
C LEU A 186 13.87 -3.95 0.06
N PRO A 187 14.49 -2.76 0.22
CA PRO A 187 14.15 -1.86 1.32
C PRO A 187 12.73 -1.30 1.19
N VAL A 188 12.07 -1.13 2.35
CA VAL A 188 10.72 -0.57 2.44
C VAL A 188 10.79 0.78 3.14
N TRP A 189 10.71 1.87 2.38
CA TRP A 189 10.71 3.21 2.95
C TRP A 189 9.34 3.52 3.62
N PRO A 190 9.31 4.21 4.77
CA PRO A 190 10.44 4.78 5.52
C PRO A 190 10.96 3.87 6.67
N VAL A 191 10.47 2.63 6.77
CA VAL A 191 10.92 1.67 7.80
C VAL A 191 12.42 1.38 7.63
N ASP A 192 12.84 1.23 6.38
CA ASP A 192 14.22 1.31 5.93
C ASP A 192 14.54 2.72 5.41
N PRO A 193 15.79 3.19 5.56
CA PRO A 193 16.19 4.44 4.93
C PRO A 193 16.08 4.33 3.40
N LEU A 194 15.77 5.44 2.74
CA LEU A 194 15.81 5.52 1.28
C LEU A 194 17.23 5.16 0.80
N PRO A 195 17.42 4.08 0.03
CA PRO A 195 18.74 3.73 -0.45
C PRO A 195 19.30 4.79 -1.41
N HIS A 196 20.62 4.90 -1.51
CA HIS A 196 21.28 5.78 -2.48
C HIS A 196 21.17 5.24 -3.92
N THR A 197 21.14 3.92 -4.10
CA THR A 197 21.05 3.20 -5.38
C THR A 197 20.17 1.96 -5.25
N GLY A 198 19.65 1.42 -6.37
CA GLY A 198 18.80 0.22 -6.36
C GLY A 198 17.35 0.44 -5.91
N SER A 199 16.49 -0.54 -6.12
CA SER A 199 15.04 -0.37 -5.97
C SER A 199 14.57 -0.14 -4.53
N VAL A 200 13.39 0.46 -4.36
CA VAL A 200 12.76 0.70 -3.04
C VAL A 200 11.23 0.53 -3.14
N VAL A 201 10.63 0.01 -2.06
CA VAL A 201 9.18 -0.06 -1.89
C VAL A 201 8.70 1.12 -1.05
N VAL A 202 7.56 1.68 -1.42
CA VAL A 202 6.80 2.67 -0.63
C VAL A 202 5.36 2.21 -0.47
N GLU A 203 4.75 2.54 0.66
CA GLU A 203 3.29 2.52 0.77
C GLU A 203 2.69 3.63 -0.08
N ILE A 204 1.61 3.35 -0.81
CA ILE A 204 0.84 4.35 -1.55
C ILE A 204 -0.62 4.30 -1.15
N TYR A 205 -1.34 5.36 -1.49
CA TYR A 205 -2.80 5.38 -1.51
C TYR A 205 -3.25 5.90 -2.87
N THR A 206 -3.82 5.02 -3.69
CA THR A 206 -4.23 5.32 -5.09
C THR A 206 -5.10 6.56 -5.24
N THR A 207 -5.88 6.92 -4.20
CA THR A 207 -6.66 8.17 -4.18
C THR A 207 -5.79 9.42 -4.25
N ILE A 208 -4.60 9.42 -3.65
CA ILE A 208 -3.65 10.55 -3.72
C ILE A 208 -3.16 10.76 -5.17
N ALA A 209 -2.84 9.68 -5.88
CA ALA A 209 -2.45 9.76 -7.30
C ALA A 209 -3.58 10.34 -8.16
N ALA A 210 -4.82 9.90 -7.94
CA ALA A 210 -5.99 10.45 -8.63
C ALA A 210 -6.20 11.94 -8.31
N MET A 211 -5.96 12.36 -7.07
CA MET A 211 -6.03 13.77 -6.66
C MET A 211 -4.95 14.62 -7.30
N ALA A 212 -3.72 14.11 -7.40
CA ALA A 212 -2.63 14.77 -8.12
C ALA A 212 -2.96 14.96 -9.61
N ALA A 213 -3.77 14.08 -10.19
CA ALA A 213 -4.32 14.20 -11.53
C ALA A 213 -5.57 15.12 -11.63
N GLY A 214 -5.88 15.89 -10.59
CA GLY A 214 -6.97 16.87 -10.57
C GLY A 214 -8.36 16.30 -10.23
N ARG A 215 -8.45 15.04 -9.78
CA ARG A 215 -9.73 14.44 -9.36
C ARG A 215 -10.04 14.77 -7.89
N SER A 216 -11.32 14.76 -7.52
CA SER A 216 -11.71 14.87 -6.11
C SER A 216 -11.59 13.52 -5.40
N PRO A 217 -11.35 13.47 -4.07
CA PRO A 217 -11.30 12.22 -3.31
C PRO A 217 -12.57 11.36 -3.47
N SER A 218 -13.74 12.00 -3.61
CA SER A 218 -15.03 11.32 -3.82
C SER A 218 -15.24 10.77 -5.23
N ARG A 219 -14.40 11.14 -6.19
CA ARG A 219 -14.45 10.72 -7.60
C ARG A 219 -13.10 10.19 -8.07
N SER A 220 -12.30 9.62 -7.16
CA SER A 220 -10.97 9.10 -7.50
C SER A 220 -11.01 7.98 -8.52
N LYS A 221 -11.99 7.06 -8.41
CA LYS A 221 -12.16 5.93 -9.33
C LYS A 221 -12.46 6.38 -10.76
N MET A 222 -11.79 5.73 -11.72
CA MET A 222 -11.94 5.95 -13.16
C MET A 222 -12.42 4.67 -13.82
N ARG A 223 -13.58 4.75 -14.47
CA ARG A 223 -14.28 3.58 -15.03
C ARG A 223 -14.19 3.47 -16.53
N SER A 224 -13.56 4.44 -17.18
CA SER A 224 -13.33 4.42 -18.62
C SER A 224 -11.93 4.84 -19.01
N PHE A 225 -11.48 4.38 -20.18
CA PHE A 225 -10.20 4.79 -20.76
C PHE A 225 -10.12 6.30 -20.99
N GLU A 226 -11.25 6.95 -21.30
CA GLU A 226 -11.32 8.39 -21.49
C GLU A 226 -11.09 9.15 -20.17
N GLU A 227 -11.70 8.69 -19.08
CA GLU A 227 -11.46 9.28 -17.75
C GLU A 227 -10.00 9.10 -17.30
N LEU A 228 -9.44 7.90 -17.52
CA LEU A 228 -8.06 7.59 -17.23
C LEU A 228 -7.10 8.43 -18.07
N ASN A 229 -7.33 8.53 -19.38
CA ASN A 229 -6.46 9.28 -20.29
C ASN A 229 -6.53 10.80 -20.03
N ALA A 230 -7.67 11.34 -19.61
CA ALA A 230 -7.76 12.71 -19.14
C ALA A 230 -6.91 12.95 -17.87
N ALA A 231 -6.94 12.01 -16.92
CA ALA A 231 -6.12 12.07 -15.72
C ALA A 231 -4.61 11.92 -16.02
N LEU A 232 -4.24 11.00 -16.91
CA LEU A 232 -2.86 10.83 -17.38
C LEU A 232 -2.32 12.10 -18.03
N ALA A 233 -3.14 12.77 -18.86
CA ALA A 233 -2.77 14.04 -19.48
C ALA A 233 -2.50 15.14 -18.44
N ALA A 234 -3.28 15.19 -17.34
CA ALA A 234 -3.05 16.13 -16.24
C ALA A 234 -1.71 15.90 -15.52
N LEU A 235 -1.22 14.65 -15.49
CA LEU A 235 0.11 14.28 -14.98
C LEU A 235 1.22 14.41 -16.04
N GLY A 236 0.91 14.90 -17.24
CA GLY A 236 1.87 14.99 -18.35
C GLY A 236 2.28 13.62 -18.93
N SER A 237 1.48 12.57 -18.70
CA SER A 237 1.72 11.23 -19.24
C SER A 237 0.98 11.02 -20.57
N PRO A 238 1.59 10.34 -21.56
CA PRO A 238 0.90 9.87 -22.74
C PRO A 238 -0.30 8.95 -22.40
N PRO A 239 -1.33 8.91 -23.26
CA PRO A 239 -2.53 8.10 -23.04
C PRO A 239 -2.25 6.61 -23.23
N VAL A 240 -2.99 5.78 -22.51
CA VAL A 240 -3.02 4.33 -22.71
C VAL A 240 -4.01 3.98 -23.84
N PRO A 241 -3.69 2.99 -24.69
CA PRO A 241 -4.61 2.55 -25.75
C PRO A 241 -5.81 1.80 -25.15
N GLY A 242 -7.00 2.10 -25.67
CA GLY A 242 -8.26 1.48 -25.25
C GLY A 242 -9.41 2.47 -25.35
N GLU A 243 -10.64 1.95 -25.35
CA GLU A 243 -11.88 2.72 -25.44
C GLU A 243 -12.94 2.09 -24.54
N GLY A 244 -13.82 2.90 -23.96
CA GLY A 244 -14.91 2.41 -23.12
C GLY A 244 -14.46 1.95 -21.73
N ALA A 245 -15.10 0.91 -21.21
CA ALA A 245 -14.96 0.52 -19.80
C ALA A 245 -13.57 -0.06 -19.47
N ILE A 246 -13.05 0.32 -18.30
CA ILE A 246 -11.85 -0.25 -17.70
C ILE A 246 -12.14 -0.65 -16.24
N ASP A 247 -11.49 -1.71 -15.78
CA ASP A 247 -11.55 -2.13 -14.37
C ASP A 247 -10.90 -1.09 -13.45
N ASP A 248 -11.55 -0.80 -12.31
CA ASP A 248 -11.11 0.24 -11.36
C ASP A 248 -9.70 -0.04 -10.81
N HIS A 249 -9.31 -1.31 -10.61
CA HIS A 249 -7.98 -1.66 -10.11
C HIS A 249 -6.90 -1.41 -11.19
N ALA A 250 -7.23 -1.73 -12.44
CA ALA A 250 -6.34 -1.47 -13.57
C ALA A 250 -6.11 0.03 -13.79
N SER A 251 -7.16 0.85 -13.74
CA SER A 251 -7.04 2.30 -13.91
C SER A 251 -6.29 2.96 -12.75
N ASP A 252 -6.52 2.51 -11.51
CA ASP A 252 -5.80 2.98 -10.33
C ASP A 252 -4.30 2.64 -10.39
N ALA A 253 -3.94 1.43 -10.80
CA ALA A 253 -2.53 1.06 -10.97
C ALA A 253 -1.85 1.90 -12.07
N LEU A 254 -2.51 2.08 -13.23
CA LEU A 254 -1.97 2.85 -14.35
C LEU A 254 -1.73 4.32 -14.00
N ILE A 255 -2.72 4.99 -13.39
CA ILE A 255 -2.55 6.40 -12.99
C ILE A 255 -1.46 6.52 -11.92
N THR A 256 -1.38 5.56 -11.00
CA THR A 256 -0.45 5.63 -9.87
C THR A 256 0.99 5.39 -10.31
N ALA A 257 1.22 4.49 -11.27
CA ALA A 257 2.54 4.32 -11.88
C ALA A 257 3.01 5.61 -12.59
N ALA A 258 2.11 6.28 -13.31
CA ALA A 258 2.40 7.57 -13.94
C ALA A 258 2.63 8.70 -12.91
N TRP A 259 1.88 8.69 -11.80
CA TRP A 259 2.05 9.65 -10.71
C TRP A 259 3.37 9.45 -9.96
N LEU A 260 3.76 8.22 -9.65
CA LEU A 260 5.05 7.92 -8.99
C LEU A 260 6.23 8.49 -9.79
N ARG A 261 6.15 8.45 -11.13
CA ARG A 261 7.17 9.04 -12.03
C ARG A 261 7.40 10.53 -11.79
N VAL A 262 6.37 11.29 -11.46
CA VAL A 262 6.48 12.74 -11.18
C VAL A 262 6.68 13.03 -9.70
N ALA A 263 6.03 12.26 -8.81
CA ALA A 263 6.07 12.46 -7.37
C ALA A 263 7.44 12.13 -6.76
N ALA A 264 8.19 11.20 -7.36
CA ALA A 264 9.52 10.82 -6.87
C ALA A 264 10.53 11.99 -6.84
N ASP A 265 10.34 13.00 -7.70
CA ASP A 265 11.21 14.18 -7.75
C ASP A 265 10.87 15.24 -6.68
N ASP A 266 9.74 15.11 -5.99
CA ASP A 266 9.31 16.03 -4.93
C ASP A 266 9.94 15.67 -3.58
N ALA A 267 10.87 16.52 -3.12
CA ALA A 267 11.59 16.31 -1.87
C ALA A 267 10.72 16.38 -0.62
N ALA A 268 9.59 17.09 -0.66
CA ALA A 268 8.68 17.16 0.49
C ALA A 268 8.08 15.77 0.80
N LEU A 269 7.80 14.98 -0.23
CA LEU A 269 7.18 13.65 -0.08
C LEU A 269 8.13 12.61 0.55
N TRP A 270 9.44 12.85 0.50
CA TRP A 270 10.47 11.99 1.10
C TRP A 270 10.87 12.39 2.52
N SER A 271 10.48 13.60 2.96
CA SER A 271 10.74 14.08 4.31
C SER A 271 9.52 14.80 4.91
N PRO A 272 8.38 14.11 5.09
CA PRO A 272 7.16 14.69 5.63
C PRO A 272 7.37 15.24 7.04
N ALA A 273 6.83 16.42 7.34
CA ALA A 273 7.10 17.10 8.61
C ALA A 273 6.59 16.32 9.84
N ALA A 274 5.46 15.63 9.68
CA ALA A 274 4.85 14.82 10.73
C ALA A 274 5.51 13.43 10.89
N MET A 275 6.35 13.00 9.95
CA MET A 275 7.02 11.70 9.99
C MET A 275 8.31 11.76 10.80
N THR A 276 8.19 11.62 12.12
CA THR A 276 9.37 11.50 13.00
C THR A 276 10.13 10.18 12.76
N PRO A 277 11.41 10.08 13.17
CA PRO A 277 12.14 8.81 13.11
C PRO A 277 11.48 7.65 13.86
N GLN A 278 10.71 7.94 14.92
CA GLN A 278 9.94 6.92 15.63
C GLN A 278 8.77 6.43 14.77
N ILE A 279 7.99 7.35 14.20
CA ILE A 279 6.86 7.03 13.31
C ILE A 279 7.33 6.24 12.10
N ALA A 280 8.44 6.67 11.46
CA ALA A 280 9.02 5.97 10.33
C ALA A 280 9.29 4.48 10.63
N ARG A 281 9.83 4.17 11.82
CA ARG A 281 10.14 2.80 12.24
C ARG A 281 8.91 1.99 12.70
N THR A 282 7.92 2.63 13.32
CA THR A 282 6.78 1.92 13.93
C THR A 282 5.55 1.92 13.02
N GLU A 283 5.16 3.05 12.48
CA GLU A 283 3.95 3.16 11.66
C GLU A 283 4.23 3.16 10.16
N GLY A 284 5.44 3.53 9.77
CA GLY A 284 5.75 3.82 8.38
C GLY A 284 5.06 5.11 7.92
N TRP A 285 4.92 5.28 6.62
CA TRP A 285 4.28 6.45 6.03
C TRP A 285 3.74 6.15 4.63
N THR A 286 2.60 6.76 4.28
CA THR A 286 2.07 6.72 2.93
C THR A 286 2.78 7.76 2.08
N PHE A 287 3.52 7.31 1.06
CA PHE A 287 4.14 8.21 0.10
C PHE A 287 3.08 9.05 -0.63
N GLY A 288 3.35 10.35 -0.80
CA GLY A 288 2.37 11.31 -1.32
C GLY A 288 1.67 12.16 -0.26
N VAL A 289 1.90 11.87 1.03
CA VAL A 289 1.46 12.72 2.15
C VAL A 289 2.66 13.59 2.60
N PRO A 290 2.59 14.92 2.46
CA PRO A 290 3.72 15.84 2.74
C PRO A 290 3.92 16.15 4.24
#